data_AF-A0A7L2S011-F1
#
_entry.id   AF-A0A7L2S011-F1
#
_cell.length_a   1.000
_cell.length_b   1.000
_cell.length_c   1.000
_cell.angle_alpha   90.00
_cell.angle_beta   90.00
_cell.angle_gamma   90.00
#
_symmetry.space_group_name_H-M   'P 1'
#
loop_
_entity.id
_entity.type
_entity.pdbx_description
1 polymer ?
#
loop_
_entity_poly.entity_id
_entity_poly.type
_entity_poly.pdbx_seq_one_letter_code
_entity_poly.pdbx_strand_id
1 'polypeptide(L)'
;PEVCLRLESGPGAAVHSPLAPQSGFLRVLLHSCCTELCMSSLTGLGPFLEDEVIPEVIPMEIEVVDAKITLKDDSPQVYPTSPGPIPIVLAVDHIVVRRRDDGVFYLT
;
A
#
# COMPACT_ATOMS: atom_id res chain seq x y z
N PRO A 1 -5.58 2.12 16.90
CA PRO A 1 -6.27 2.65 15.70
C PRO A 1 -6.34 1.56 14.63
N GLU A 2 -7.45 1.46 13.90
CA GLU A 2 -7.56 0.48 12.78
C GLU A 2 -6.57 0.80 11.66
N VAL A 3 -6.23 2.08 11.49
CA VAL A 3 -5.19 2.56 10.57
C VAL A 3 -4.28 3.55 11.31
N CYS A 4 -2.97 3.35 11.22
CA CYS A 4 -1.96 4.29 11.66
C CYS A 4 -1.06 4.64 10.48
N LEU A 5 -0.75 5.92 10.30
CA LEU A 5 0.21 6.39 9.31
C LEU A 5 1.17 7.36 9.99
N ARG A 6 2.47 7.17 9.77
CA ARG A 6 3.52 8.06 10.26
C ARG A 6 4.56 8.28 9.17
N LEU A 7 4.87 9.52 8.87
CA LEU A 7 5.99 9.92 8.01
C LEU A 7 6.98 10.69 8.87
N GLU A 8 8.22 10.24 8.94
CA GLU A 8 9.29 10.87 9.73
C GLU A 8 10.46 11.26 8.85
N SER A 9 11.05 12.42 9.09
CA SER A 9 12.25 12.90 8.39
C SER A 9 13.18 13.65 9.34
N GLY A 10 14.40 13.95 8.89
CA GLY A 10 15.44 14.57 9.70
C GLY A 10 16.26 13.59 10.56
N PRO A 11 17.19 14.09 11.40
CA PRO A 11 18.21 13.26 12.04
C PRO A 11 17.67 12.10 12.89
N GLY A 12 16.51 12.29 13.53
CA GLY A 12 15.86 11.26 14.33
C GLY A 12 15.37 10.07 13.50
N ALA A 13 15.08 10.26 12.21
CA ALA A 13 14.60 9.20 11.33
C ALA A 13 15.70 8.20 10.94
N ALA A 14 16.98 8.51 11.19
CA ALA A 14 18.12 7.63 10.91
C ALA A 14 18.03 6.26 11.60
N VAL A 15 17.24 6.16 12.68
CA VAL A 15 16.98 4.90 13.39
C VAL A 15 16.23 3.88 12.52
N HIS A 16 15.47 4.33 11.53
CA HIS A 16 14.68 3.47 10.64
C HIS A 16 15.45 3.07 9.38
N SER A 17 16.24 4.00 8.86
CA SER A 17 17.05 3.80 7.66
C SER A 17 18.11 4.91 7.51
N PRO A 18 19.31 4.61 6.98
CA PRO A 18 20.28 5.60 6.53
C PRO A 18 19.74 6.71 5.60
N LEU A 19 18.79 6.40 4.70
CA LEU A 19 18.21 7.38 3.77
C LEU A 19 17.12 8.25 4.43
N ALA A 20 16.46 7.73 5.47
CA ALA A 20 15.30 8.35 6.10
C ALA A 20 15.49 9.81 6.58
N PRO A 21 16.67 10.28 7.03
CA PRO A 21 16.84 11.68 7.37
C PRO A 21 16.60 12.64 6.21
N GLN A 22 16.89 12.20 4.98
CA GLN A 22 16.77 13.01 3.76
C GLN A 22 15.47 12.71 3.01
N SER A 23 15.20 11.44 2.74
CA SER A 23 14.05 10.99 1.94
C SER A 23 12.76 10.79 2.76
N GLY A 24 12.88 10.75 4.08
CA GLY A 24 11.80 10.35 4.99
C GLY A 24 11.64 8.83 5.13
N PHE A 25 10.90 8.41 6.15
CA PHE A 25 10.50 7.03 6.40
C PHE A 25 8.98 6.97 6.60
N LEU A 26 8.29 6.20 5.75
CA LEU A 26 6.84 5.99 5.87
C LEU A 26 6.55 4.69 6.62
N ARG A 27 5.78 4.77 7.70
CA ARG A 27 5.22 3.61 8.40
C ARG A 27 3.71 3.62 8.34
N VAL A 28 3.14 2.50 7.91
CA VAL A 28 1.70 2.28 7.87
C VAL A 28 1.39 1.01 8.66
N LEU A 29 0.37 1.06 9.51
CA LEU A 29 -0.18 -0.10 10.19
C LEU A 29 -1.69 -0.15 9.93
N LEU A 30 -2.15 -1.25 9.35
CA LEU A 30 -3.56 -1.62 9.25
C LEU A 30 -3.79 -2.79 10.21
N HIS A 31 -4.70 -2.64 11.17
CA HIS A 31 -4.94 -3.67 12.19
C HIS A 31 -6.44 -3.86 12.44
N SER A 32 -6.92 -5.11 12.38
CA SER A 32 -8.32 -5.48 12.65
C SER A 32 -9.33 -4.65 11.85
N CYS A 33 -9.01 -4.34 10.58
CA CYS A 33 -9.83 -3.47 9.75
C CYS A 33 -10.57 -4.23 8.65
N CYS A 34 -11.81 -3.83 8.38
CA CYS A 34 -12.55 -4.22 7.18
C CYS A 34 -12.66 -3.02 6.25
N THR A 35 -12.02 -3.07 5.09
CA THR A 35 -11.96 -1.94 4.14
C THR A 35 -12.27 -2.37 2.72
N GLU A 36 -12.51 -1.39 1.86
CA GLU A 36 -12.77 -1.58 0.43
C GLU A 36 -11.69 -0.89 -0.39
N LEU A 37 -11.25 -1.52 -1.48
CA LEU A 37 -10.29 -0.95 -2.42
C LEU A 37 -10.85 -1.05 -3.84
N CYS A 38 -10.90 0.06 -4.56
CA CYS A 38 -11.34 0.06 -5.95
C CYS A 38 -10.30 -0.61 -6.84
N MET A 39 -10.75 -1.42 -7.80
CA MET A 39 -9.87 -2.09 -8.77
C MET A 39 -9.13 -1.06 -9.63
N SER A 40 -9.75 0.07 -9.97
CA SER A 40 -9.07 1.20 -10.64
C SER A 40 -7.88 1.75 -9.85
N SER A 41 -7.96 1.76 -8.52
CA SER A 41 -6.85 2.23 -7.67
C SER A 41 -5.70 1.23 -7.68
N LEU A 42 -6.00 -0.07 -7.66
CA LEU A 42 -4.99 -1.12 -7.74
C LEU A 42 -4.30 -1.14 -9.11
N THR A 43 -5.06 -1.07 -10.21
CA THR A 43 -4.51 -1.06 -11.57
C THR A 43 -3.81 0.25 -11.90
N GLY A 44 -4.26 1.37 -11.31
CA GLY A 44 -3.61 2.67 -11.42
C GLY A 44 -2.20 2.74 -10.79
N LEU A 45 -1.80 1.75 -9.98
CA LEU A 45 -0.42 1.66 -9.47
C LEU A 45 0.57 1.16 -10.54
N GLY A 46 0.12 0.41 -11.55
CA GLY A 46 0.97 -0.17 -12.59
C GLY A 46 1.91 0.85 -13.27
N PRO A 47 1.38 1.97 -13.79
CA PRO A 47 2.21 3.01 -14.40
C PRO A 47 3.30 3.58 -13.48
N PHE A 48 3.09 3.65 -12.16
CA PHE A 48 4.12 4.09 -11.20
C PHE A 48 5.24 3.06 -11.01
N LEU A 49 4.95 1.77 -11.26
CA LEU A 49 5.93 0.69 -11.21
C LEU A 49 6.66 0.50 -12.54
N GLU A 50 6.04 0.95 -13.64
CA GLU A 50 6.52 0.82 -15.01
C GLU A 50 7.21 2.10 -15.54
N ASP A 51 7.21 3.20 -14.78
CA ASP A 51 7.80 4.47 -15.22
C ASP A 51 9.32 4.37 -15.42
N GLU A 52 9.84 5.02 -16.47
CA GLU A 52 11.27 5.08 -16.80
C GLU A 52 12.05 6.00 -15.85
N VAL A 53 11.35 6.91 -15.16
CA VAL A 53 11.94 7.77 -14.14
C VAL A 53 12.01 7.01 -12.82
N ILE A 54 13.22 6.64 -12.39
CA ILE A 54 13.45 6.02 -11.09
C ILE A 54 13.11 7.06 -10.00
N PRO A 55 12.04 6.89 -9.21
CA PRO A 55 11.72 7.83 -8.15
C PRO A 55 12.76 7.72 -7.04
N GLU A 56 12.97 8.83 -6.32
CA GLU A 56 13.80 8.83 -5.12
C GLU A 56 13.32 7.72 -4.15
N VAL A 57 14.27 6.97 -3.60
CA VAL A 57 13.94 5.88 -2.69
C VAL A 57 13.49 6.48 -1.37
N ILE A 58 12.21 6.32 -1.07
CA ILE A 58 11.63 6.58 0.25
C ILE A 58 11.48 5.22 0.93
N PRO A 59 12.32 4.89 1.93
CA PRO A 59 12.17 3.68 2.72
C PRO A 59 10.81 3.66 3.43
N MET A 60 10.17 2.50 3.47
CA MET A 60 8.85 2.37 4.10
C MET A 60 8.59 0.97 4.67
N GLU A 61 7.67 0.90 5.63
CA GLU A 61 7.13 -0.33 6.20
C GLU A 61 5.60 -0.22 6.27
N ILE A 62 4.90 -1.11 5.57
CA ILE A 62 3.44 -1.26 5.61
C ILE A 62 3.16 -2.60 6.27
N GLU A 63 2.56 -2.58 7.44
CA GLU A 63 2.15 -3.75 8.20
C GLU A 63 0.63 -3.87 8.17
N VAL A 64 0.13 -5.05 7.79
CA VAL A 64 -1.30 -5.36 7.70
C VAL A 64 -1.54 -6.59 8.56
N VAL A 65 -2.38 -6.47 9.58
CA VAL A 65 -2.68 -7.50 10.57
C VAL A 65 -4.19 -7.66 10.68
N ASP A 66 -4.69 -8.88 10.61
CA ASP A 66 -6.11 -9.22 10.82
C ASP A 66 -7.04 -8.32 9.98
N ALA A 67 -6.77 -8.21 8.68
CA ALA A 67 -7.50 -7.31 7.79
C ALA A 67 -8.33 -8.07 6.77
N LYS A 68 -9.50 -7.52 6.44
CA LYS A 68 -10.34 -7.97 5.33
C LYS A 68 -10.51 -6.84 4.32
N ILE A 69 -9.94 -7.01 3.13
CA ILE A 69 -9.97 -6.02 2.06
C ILE A 69 -10.91 -6.52 0.96
N THR A 70 -11.97 -5.76 0.68
CA THR A 70 -12.90 -6.07 -0.42
C THR A 70 -12.50 -5.27 -1.65
N LEU A 71 -12.07 -5.96 -2.70
CA LEU A 71 -11.79 -5.36 -3.99
C LEU A 71 -13.10 -5.15 -4.75
N LYS A 72 -13.38 -3.89 -5.10
CA LYS A 72 -14.58 -3.49 -5.83
C LYS A 72 -14.19 -3.08 -7.24
N ASP A 73 -14.81 -3.72 -8.22
CA ASP A 73 -14.74 -3.25 -9.60
C ASP A 73 -15.68 -2.05 -9.77
N ASP A 74 -15.06 -0.90 -10.03
CA ASP A 74 -15.65 0.41 -10.19
C ASP A 74 -15.70 0.85 -11.67
N SER A 75 -15.52 -0.09 -12.60
CA SER A 75 -15.68 0.18 -14.02
C SER A 75 -17.11 0.59 -14.38
N PRO A 76 -17.29 1.43 -15.42
CA PRO A 76 -18.62 1.81 -15.88
C PRO A 76 -19.43 0.57 -16.26
N GLN A 77 -20.70 0.53 -15.84
CA GLN A 77 -21.59 -0.55 -16.25
C GLN A 77 -21.76 -0.56 -17.77
N VAL A 78 -21.33 -1.65 -18.40
CA VAL A 78 -21.47 -1.84 -19.86
C VAL A 78 -22.93 -2.09 -20.26
N TYR A 79 -23.70 -2.75 -19.39
CA TYR A 79 -25.11 -3.08 -19.62
C TYR A 79 -25.95 -2.75 -18.36
N PRO A 80 -27.05 -1.98 -18.49
CA PRO A 80 -27.89 -1.57 -17.36
C PRO A 80 -28.54 -2.71 -16.56
N THR A 81 -28.69 -3.88 -17.18
CA THR A 81 -29.33 -5.06 -16.57
C THR A 81 -28.33 -6.12 -16.12
N SER A 82 -27.02 -5.88 -16.27
CA SER A 82 -26.00 -6.79 -15.79
C SER A 82 -26.00 -6.82 -14.25
N PRO A 83 -25.88 -7.99 -13.60
CA PRO A 83 -25.86 -8.10 -12.13
C PRO A 83 -24.65 -7.42 -11.45
N GLY A 84 -23.77 -6.78 -12.21
CA GLY A 84 -22.57 -6.13 -11.70
C GLY A 84 -21.44 -7.12 -11.39
N PRO A 85 -20.22 -6.62 -11.22
CA PRO A 85 -19.07 -7.45 -10.89
C PRO A 85 -19.16 -8.00 -9.46
N ILE A 86 -18.72 -9.24 -9.26
CA ILE A 86 -18.70 -9.89 -7.95
C ILE A 86 -17.46 -9.38 -7.18
N PRO A 87 -17.60 -8.86 -5.95
CA PRO A 87 -16.46 -8.40 -5.18
C PRO A 87 -15.49 -9.54 -4.82
N ILE A 88 -14.19 -9.26 -4.86
CA ILE A 88 -13.14 -10.18 -4.40
C ILE A 88 -12.78 -9.80 -2.97
N VAL A 89 -12.69 -10.77 -2.07
CA VAL A 89 -12.33 -10.54 -0.68
C VAL A 89 -10.94 -11.11 -0.41
N LEU A 90 -10.01 -10.25 -0.03
CA LEU A 90 -8.69 -10.61 0.48
C LEU A 90 -8.73 -10.64 2.02
N ALA A 91 -8.59 -11.82 2.60
CA ALA A 91 -8.38 -11.98 4.03
C ALA A 91 -6.87 -12.06 4.30
N VAL A 92 -6.37 -11.14 5.13
CA VAL A 92 -4.95 -10.98 5.45
C VAL A 92 -4.77 -11.24 6.94
N ASP A 93 -4.08 -12.32 7.28
CA ASP A 93 -3.73 -12.63 8.68
C ASP A 93 -2.60 -11.72 9.16
N HIS A 94 -1.45 -11.77 8.49
CA HIS A 94 -0.34 -10.84 8.70
C HIS A 94 0.49 -10.74 7.43
N ILE A 95 0.70 -9.51 6.94
CA ILE A 95 1.64 -9.20 5.85
C ILE A 95 2.43 -7.96 6.25
N VAL A 96 3.74 -7.98 6.02
CA VAL A 96 4.60 -6.80 6.09
C VAL A 96 5.27 -6.56 4.75
N VAL A 97 5.04 -5.38 4.18
CA VAL A 97 5.70 -4.88 2.98
C VAL A 97 6.75 -3.87 3.38
N ARG A 98 8.02 -4.10 3.06
CA ARG A 98 9.13 -3.18 3.32
C ARG A 98 9.79 -2.73 2.04
N ARG A 99 9.96 -1.43 1.83
CA ARG A 99 10.89 -0.88 0.83
C ARG A 99 12.15 -0.44 1.56
N ARG A 100 13.29 -1.04 1.23
CA ARG A 100 14.58 -0.70 1.83
C ARG A 100 15.29 0.38 1.02
N ASP A 101 16.47 0.76 1.49
CA ASP A 101 17.33 1.80 0.91
C ASP A 101 17.83 1.48 -0.50
N ASP A 102 17.87 0.19 -0.85
CA ASP A 102 18.14 -0.30 -2.21
C ASP A 102 16.95 -0.14 -3.16
N GLY A 103 15.81 0.36 -2.64
CA GLY A 103 14.56 0.51 -3.38
C GLY A 103 13.77 -0.78 -3.54
N VAL A 104 14.28 -1.92 -3.05
CA VAL A 104 13.67 -3.24 -3.22
C VAL A 104 12.52 -3.43 -2.22
N PHE A 105 11.41 -3.97 -2.72
CA PHE A 105 10.26 -4.36 -1.92
C PHE A 105 10.40 -5.81 -1.43
N TYR A 106 10.27 -6.01 -0.12
CA TYR A 106 10.24 -7.30 0.55
C TYR A 106 8.85 -7.52 1.13
N LEU A 107 8.26 -8.67 0.85
CA LEU A 107 6.97 -9.09 1.42
C LEU A 107 7.23 -10.28 2.33
N THR A 108 6.84 -10.17 3.60
CA THR A 108 7.00 -11.22 4.62
C THR A 108 5.72 -11.43 5.39
#